data_AF-A0A859R395-F1
#
_entry.id   AF-A0A859R395-F1
#
_cell.length_a   1.000
_cell.length_b   1.000
_cell.length_c   1.000
_cell.angle_alpha   90.00
_cell.angle_beta   90.00
_cell.angle_gamma   90.00
#
_symmetry.space_group_name_H-M   'P 1'
#
loop_
_entity.id
_entity.type
_entity.pdbx_description
1 polymer ?
#
loop_
_entity_poly.entity_id
_entity_poly.type
_entity_poly.pdbx_seq_one_letter_code
_entity_poly.pdbx_strand_id
1 'polypeptide(L)'
;MEPAAPATTDPALAATLRDLADVALPAPVSMLPQTWGWAVLGAIILAAVAAALWLWLRRRATNRYRREALSELAGIEQYLADPATRGMALAQLPPLLKRVALAAWPRETVADLNGPLWVGFLAARSGGARLSPEFTRFFEEAEYRGEDALGLTDEKRARAYAAAARQWIEGHDVRA
;
A
#
# COMPACT_ATOMS: atom_id res chain seq x y z
N MET A 1 74.58 42.44 33.44
CA MET A 1 74.44 42.78 32.02
C MET A 1 75.60 42.14 31.31
N GLU A 2 75.41 40.97 30.69
CA GLU A 2 76.30 40.35 29.68
C GLU A 2 75.59 39.08 29.16
N PRO A 3 75.84 38.65 27.91
CA PRO A 3 74.80 38.37 26.93
C PRO A 3 74.62 36.87 26.71
N ALA A 4 73.40 36.46 26.34
CA ALA A 4 73.08 35.08 25.97
C ALA A 4 73.86 34.68 24.71
N ALA A 5 74.79 33.72 24.87
CA ALA A 5 75.56 33.13 23.78
C ALA A 5 74.64 32.43 22.77
N PRO A 6 74.94 32.49 21.46
CA PRO A 6 74.15 31.79 20.45
C PRO A 6 74.33 30.28 20.64
N ALA A 7 73.21 29.55 20.68
CA ALA A 7 73.22 28.09 20.71
C ALA A 7 73.95 27.56 19.46
N THR A 8 75.21 27.13 19.62
CA THR A 8 75.98 26.49 18.55
C THR A 8 75.26 25.20 18.16
N THR A 9 74.65 25.21 16.99
CA THR A 9 74.04 24.00 16.41
C THR A 9 75.18 23.04 16.08
N ASP A 10 75.28 21.93 16.82
CA ASP A 10 76.31 20.92 16.59
C ASP A 10 76.16 20.35 15.16
N PRO A 11 77.17 20.50 14.29
CA PRO A 11 77.10 20.02 12.91
C PRO A 11 76.91 18.50 12.83
N ALA A 12 77.33 17.74 13.85
CA ALA A 12 77.10 16.30 13.92
C ALA A 12 75.64 15.96 14.24
N LEU A 13 74.98 16.77 15.09
CA LEU A 13 73.54 16.68 15.34
C LEU A 13 72.74 17.10 14.11
N ALA A 14 73.16 18.16 13.41
CA ALA A 14 72.54 18.58 12.17
C ALA A 14 72.67 17.52 11.06
N ALA A 15 73.80 16.80 11.01
CA ALA A 15 74.01 15.70 10.05
C ALA A 15 73.14 14.47 10.38
N THR A 16 73.04 14.07 11.65
CA THR A 16 72.20 12.94 12.06
C THR A 16 70.71 13.22 11.90
N LEU A 17 70.26 14.45 12.13
CA LEU A 17 68.88 14.86 11.82
C LEU A 17 68.58 14.85 10.32
N ARG A 18 69.58 15.14 9.47
CA ARG A 18 69.43 15.10 8.01
C ARG A 18 69.34 13.66 7.49
N ASP A 19 70.04 12.73 8.15
CA ASP A 19 69.99 11.29 7.87
C ASP A 19 68.65 10.66 8.31
N LEU A 20 68.06 11.15 9.42
CA LEU A 20 66.72 10.75 9.87
C LEU A 20 65.58 11.32 9.03
N ALA A 21 65.80 12.46 8.35
CA ALA A 21 64.80 13.08 7.47
C ALA A 21 64.60 12.31 6.16
N ASP A 22 65.51 11.39 5.82
CA ASP A 22 65.44 10.56 4.61
C ASP A 22 64.74 9.21 4.85
N VAL A 23 63.91 9.11 5.89
CA VAL A 23 62.88 8.07 5.95
C VAL A 23 61.81 8.44 4.95
N ALA A 24 61.90 7.87 3.75
CA ALA A 24 60.85 7.91 2.76
C ALA A 24 59.52 7.50 3.40
N LEU A 25 58.66 8.49 3.68
CA LEU A 25 57.31 8.25 4.16
C LEU A 25 56.61 7.38 3.10
N PRO A 26 56.06 6.20 3.47
CA PRO A 26 55.32 5.40 2.52
C PRO A 26 54.19 6.26 1.95
N ALA A 27 54.00 6.20 0.63
CA ALA A 27 52.90 6.90 -0.03
C ALA A 27 51.61 6.65 0.76
N PRO A 28 50.79 7.68 1.04
CA PRO A 28 49.61 7.53 1.88
C PRO A 28 48.72 6.45 1.27
N VAL A 29 48.62 5.31 1.96
CA VAL A 29 47.70 4.25 1.56
C VAL A 29 46.30 4.82 1.69
N SER A 30 45.56 4.81 0.59
CA SER A 30 44.18 5.28 0.60
C SER A 30 43.41 4.47 1.65
N MET A 31 42.99 5.14 2.73
CA MET A 31 42.18 4.53 3.80
C MET A 31 40.72 4.32 3.40
N LEU A 32 40.37 4.66 2.15
CA LEU A 32 39.12 4.23 1.57
C LEU A 32 39.32 2.79 1.11
N PRO A 33 38.64 1.80 1.71
CA PRO A 33 38.62 0.47 1.14
C PRO A 33 37.87 0.59 -0.19
N GLN A 34 38.60 0.72 -1.29
CA GLN A 34 38.09 0.59 -2.66
C GLN A 34 37.81 -0.88 -2.94
N THR A 35 37.12 -1.54 -2.02
CA THR A 35 36.67 -2.91 -2.15
C THR A 35 35.35 -2.89 -2.91
N TRP A 36 35.18 -3.85 -3.81
CA TRP A 36 33.93 -4.05 -4.55
C TRP A 36 32.71 -4.24 -3.62
N GLY A 37 32.94 -4.44 -2.32
CA GLY A 37 31.92 -4.51 -1.28
C GLY A 37 30.97 -3.31 -1.24
N TRP A 38 31.43 -2.07 -1.51
CA TRP A 38 30.52 -0.91 -1.57
C TRP A 38 29.64 -0.93 -2.82
N ALA A 39 30.15 -1.41 -3.95
CA ALA A 39 29.36 -1.60 -5.15
C ALA A 39 28.31 -2.71 -4.94
N VAL A 40 28.69 -3.81 -4.29
CA VAL A 40 27.76 -4.89 -3.92
C VAL A 40 26.72 -4.39 -2.93
N LEU A 41 27.12 -3.65 -1.90
CA LEU A 41 26.19 -3.06 -0.92
C LEU A 41 25.24 -2.07 -1.59
N GLY A 42 25.75 -1.21 -2.47
CA GLY A 42 24.93 -0.30 -3.27
C GLY A 42 23.93 -1.04 -4.16
N ALA A 43 24.35 -2.14 -4.80
CA ALA A 43 23.47 -2.99 -5.59
C ALA A 43 22.37 -3.66 -4.74
N ILE A 44 22.71 -4.14 -3.54
CA ILE A 44 21.73 -4.72 -2.61
C ILE A 44 20.71 -3.66 -2.16
N ILE A 45 21.16 -2.47 -1.78
CA ILE A 45 20.28 -1.37 -1.38
C ILE A 45 19.38 -0.98 -2.54
N LEU A 46 19.92 -0.85 -3.75
CA LEU A 46 19.15 -0.51 -4.94
C LEU A 46 18.10 -1.58 -5.25
N ALA A 47 18.46 -2.86 -5.17
CA ALA A 47 17.54 -3.97 -5.35
C ALA A 47 16.43 -3.97 -4.29
N ALA A 48 16.76 -3.70 -3.03
CA ALA A 48 15.78 -3.60 -1.94
C ALA A 48 14.81 -2.43 -2.16
N VAL A 49 15.32 -1.26 -2.58
CA VAL A 49 14.49 -0.10 -2.93
C VAL A 49 13.60 -0.42 -4.12
N ALA A 50 14.13 -1.02 -5.18
CA ALA A 50 13.35 -1.40 -6.36
C ALA A 50 12.26 -2.43 -6.00
N ALA A 51 12.57 -3.43 -5.19
CA ALA A 51 11.61 -4.42 -4.72
C ALA A 51 10.52 -3.78 -3.84
N ALA A 52 10.88 -2.88 -2.93
CA ALA A 52 9.94 -2.14 -2.10
C ALA A 52 9.03 -1.25 -2.95
N LEU A 53 9.60 -0.54 -3.93
CA LEU A 53 8.87 0.32 -4.86
C LEU A 53 7.93 -0.51 -5.74
N TRP A 54 8.38 -1.65 -6.23
CA TRP A 54 7.56 -2.58 -7.01
C TRP A 54 6.42 -3.16 -6.18
N LEU A 55 6.67 -3.59 -4.94
CA LEU A 55 5.62 -4.03 -4.03
C LEU A 55 4.62 -2.91 -3.72
N TRP A 56 5.12 -1.69 -3.52
CA TRP A 56 4.29 -0.52 -3.26
C TRP A 56 3.42 -0.15 -4.47
N LEU A 57 4.00 -0.12 -5.66
CA LEU A 57 3.30 0.12 -6.92
C LEU A 57 2.28 -0.99 -7.19
N ARG A 58 2.63 -2.26 -6.94
CA ARG A 58 1.71 -3.38 -7.07
C ARG A 58 0.55 -3.27 -6.08
N ARG A 59 0.83 -2.92 -4.82
CA ARG A 59 -0.20 -2.61 -3.80
C ARG A 59 -1.07 -1.41 -4.18
N ARG A 60 -0.49 -0.40 -4.81
CA ARG A 60 -1.19 0.80 -5.27
C ARG A 60 -2.05 0.52 -6.50
N ALA A 61 -1.56 -0.31 -7.42
CA ALA A 61 -2.30 -0.80 -8.58
C ALA A 61 -3.50 -1.68 -8.15
N THR A 62 -3.31 -2.54 -7.15
CA THR A 62 -4.42 -3.28 -6.51
C THR A 62 -5.35 -2.38 -5.68
N ASN A 63 -5.07 -1.09 -5.51
CA ASN A 63 -6.00 -0.16 -4.87
C ASN A 63 -6.72 0.73 -5.89
N ARG A 64 -6.39 0.65 -7.19
CA ARG A 64 -7.08 1.44 -8.22
C ARG A 64 -8.54 0.99 -8.36
N TYR A 65 -8.79 -0.32 -8.47
CA TYR A 65 -10.16 -0.86 -8.55
C TYR A 65 -10.98 -0.50 -7.30
N ARG A 66 -10.35 -0.51 -6.11
CA ARG A 66 -11.01 -0.08 -4.85
C ARG A 66 -11.41 1.39 -4.91
N ARG A 67 -10.51 2.27 -5.36
CA ARG A 67 -10.78 3.71 -5.48
C ARG A 67 -11.89 4.00 -6.48
N GLU A 68 -11.87 3.32 -7.63
CA GLU A 68 -12.93 3.43 -8.63
C GLU A 68 -14.28 2.99 -8.04
N ALA A 69 -14.32 1.82 -7.38
CA ALA A 69 -15.54 1.32 -6.75
C ALA A 69 -16.07 2.22 -5.63
N LEU A 70 -15.18 2.81 -4.80
CA LEU A 70 -15.58 3.76 -3.77
C LEU A 70 -16.10 5.07 -4.36
N SER A 71 -15.55 5.52 -5.49
CA SER A 71 -16.07 6.69 -6.20
C SER A 71 -17.44 6.44 -6.82
N GLU A 72 -17.66 5.25 -7.38
CA GLU A 72 -18.95 4.83 -7.92
C GLU A 72 -19.98 4.71 -6.79
N LEU A 73 -19.61 4.12 -5.66
CA LEU A 73 -20.45 4.05 -4.46
C LEU A 73 -20.83 5.45 -3.93
N ALA A 74 -19.89 6.39 -3.91
CA ALA A 74 -20.17 7.76 -3.49
C ALA A 74 -21.17 8.45 -4.43
N GLY A 75 -21.15 8.14 -5.72
CA GLY A 75 -22.18 8.57 -6.67
C GLY A 75 -23.54 7.97 -6.34
N ILE A 76 -23.61 6.65 -6.12
CA ILE A 76 -24.85 5.94 -5.73
C ILE A 76 -25.47 6.55 -4.47
N GLU A 77 -24.66 6.89 -3.46
CA GLU A 77 -25.13 7.45 -2.20
C GLU A 77 -25.85 8.79 -2.33
N GLN A 78 -25.50 9.60 -3.35
CA GLN A 78 -26.17 10.88 -3.60
C GLN A 78 -27.63 10.69 -3.98
N TYR A 79 -27.95 9.56 -4.63
CA TYR A 79 -29.30 9.22 -5.10
C TYR A 79 -30.12 8.45 -4.06
N LEU A 80 -29.57 8.13 -2.88
CA LEU A 80 -30.31 7.41 -1.82
C LEU A 80 -31.30 8.31 -1.06
N ALA A 81 -31.05 9.62 -1.04
CA ALA A 81 -31.90 10.57 -0.31
C ALA A 81 -33.29 10.70 -0.95
N ASP A 82 -33.34 10.75 -2.28
CA ASP A 82 -34.57 10.91 -3.04
C ASP A 82 -35.29 9.56 -3.26
N PRO A 83 -36.55 9.39 -2.78
CA PRO A 83 -37.31 8.16 -2.96
C PRO A 83 -37.46 7.72 -4.43
N ALA A 84 -37.51 8.64 -5.38
CA ALA A 84 -37.68 8.33 -6.80
C ALA A 84 -36.42 7.68 -7.41
N THR A 85 -35.24 8.04 -6.89
CA THR A 85 -33.95 7.55 -7.40
C THR A 85 -33.32 6.49 -6.50
N ARG A 86 -33.80 6.34 -5.26
CA ARG A 86 -33.31 5.37 -4.26
C ARG A 86 -33.38 3.92 -4.75
N GLY A 87 -34.46 3.54 -5.41
CA GLY A 87 -34.65 2.17 -5.91
C GLY A 87 -33.56 1.77 -6.89
N MET A 88 -33.34 2.62 -7.90
CA MET A 88 -32.26 2.48 -8.87
C MET A 88 -30.87 2.50 -8.20
N ALA A 89 -30.66 3.40 -7.23
CA ALA A 89 -29.40 3.49 -6.49
C ALA A 89 -29.08 2.18 -5.73
N LEU A 90 -30.08 1.61 -5.03
CA LEU A 90 -29.93 0.35 -4.31
C LEU A 90 -29.70 -0.84 -5.26
N ALA A 91 -30.34 -0.85 -6.43
CA ALA A 91 -30.15 -1.88 -7.44
C ALA A 91 -28.72 -1.89 -8.04
N GLN A 92 -27.99 -0.79 -7.94
CA GLN A 92 -26.59 -0.71 -8.39
C GLN A 92 -25.58 -1.29 -7.38
N LEU A 93 -25.96 -1.52 -6.11
CA LEU A 93 -25.05 -2.07 -5.10
C LEU A 93 -24.61 -3.52 -5.41
N PRO A 94 -25.50 -4.49 -5.75
CA PRO A 94 -25.11 -5.85 -6.14
C PRO A 94 -24.11 -5.94 -7.32
N PRO A 95 -24.37 -5.32 -8.48
CA PRO A 95 -23.44 -5.39 -9.60
C PRO A 95 -22.11 -4.69 -9.28
N LEU A 96 -22.11 -3.61 -8.49
CA LEU A 96 -20.88 -2.95 -8.04
C LEU A 96 -20.00 -3.91 -7.22
N LEU A 97 -20.57 -4.57 -6.21
CA LEU A 97 -19.81 -5.55 -5.40
C LEU A 97 -19.33 -6.74 -6.23
N LYS A 98 -20.14 -7.23 -7.18
CA LYS A 98 -19.73 -8.33 -8.08
C LYS A 98 -18.55 -7.91 -8.97
N ARG A 99 -18.53 -6.67 -9.48
CA ARG A 99 -17.38 -6.11 -10.21
C ARG A 99 -16.13 -5.98 -9.33
N VAL A 100 -16.27 -5.55 -8.08
CA VAL A 100 -15.15 -5.49 -7.13
C VAL A 100 -14.59 -6.87 -6.84
N ALA A 101 -15.45 -7.89 -6.67
CA ALA A 101 -15.01 -9.26 -6.50
C ALA A 101 -14.30 -9.81 -7.75
N LEU A 102 -14.81 -9.56 -8.95
CA LEU A 102 -14.15 -9.97 -10.19
C LEU A 102 -12.80 -9.27 -10.43
N ALA A 103 -12.58 -8.08 -9.86
CA ALA A 103 -11.30 -7.39 -9.91
C ALA A 103 -10.28 -7.96 -8.91
N ALA A 104 -10.74 -8.60 -7.84
CA ALA A 104 -9.90 -9.12 -6.76
C ALA A 104 -9.66 -10.64 -6.84
N TRP A 105 -10.55 -11.41 -7.48
CA TRP A 105 -10.47 -12.87 -7.60
C TRP A 105 -10.69 -13.36 -9.04
N PRO A 106 -10.19 -14.57 -9.39
CA PRO A 106 -10.40 -15.17 -10.71
C PRO A 106 -11.90 -15.30 -11.04
N ARG A 107 -12.24 -15.13 -12.32
CA ARG A 107 -13.63 -15.14 -12.80
C ARG A 107 -14.31 -16.47 -12.53
N GLU A 108 -13.57 -17.57 -12.58
CA GLU A 108 -14.06 -18.93 -12.36
C GLU A 108 -14.61 -19.11 -10.94
N THR A 109 -14.05 -18.39 -9.97
CA THR A 109 -14.48 -18.45 -8.56
C THR A 109 -15.72 -17.61 -8.30
N VAL A 110 -15.93 -16.53 -9.06
CA VAL A 110 -16.95 -15.51 -8.76
C VAL A 110 -18.16 -15.58 -9.71
N ALA A 111 -17.98 -16.04 -10.95
CA ALA A 111 -19.03 -16.00 -11.97
C ALA A 111 -20.24 -16.86 -11.62
N ASP A 112 -20.01 -18.02 -11.00
CA ASP A 112 -21.07 -18.97 -10.62
C ASP A 112 -21.71 -18.64 -9.26
N LEU A 113 -21.20 -17.64 -8.54
CA LEU A 113 -21.75 -17.23 -7.26
C LEU A 113 -23.02 -16.38 -7.44
N ASN A 114 -24.15 -16.94 -7.01
CA ASN A 114 -25.46 -16.28 -7.02
C ASN A 114 -26.19 -16.54 -5.69
N GLY A 115 -27.11 -15.64 -5.32
CA GLY A 115 -27.93 -15.73 -4.11
C GLY A 115 -27.13 -16.06 -2.82
N PRO A 116 -27.44 -17.16 -2.11
CA PRO A 116 -26.83 -17.47 -0.82
C PRO A 116 -25.32 -17.81 -0.92
N LEU A 117 -24.87 -18.35 -2.06
CA LEU A 117 -23.45 -18.64 -2.29
C LEU A 117 -22.64 -17.34 -2.43
N TRP A 118 -23.23 -16.33 -3.07
CA TRP A 118 -22.63 -15.01 -3.18
C TRP A 118 -22.48 -14.33 -1.82
N VAL A 119 -23.52 -14.37 -0.99
CA VAL A 119 -23.45 -13.87 0.39
C VAL A 119 -22.41 -14.62 1.22
N GLY A 120 -22.39 -15.95 1.13
CA GLY A 120 -21.41 -16.77 1.84
C GLY A 120 -19.97 -16.39 1.47
N PHE A 121 -19.73 -16.11 0.19
CA PHE A 121 -18.45 -15.60 -0.29
C PHE A 121 -18.11 -14.22 0.30
N LEU A 122 -19.05 -13.26 0.29
CA LEU A 122 -18.84 -11.94 0.87
C LEU A 122 -18.49 -12.03 2.37
N ALA A 123 -19.19 -12.88 3.12
CA ALA A 123 -18.96 -13.11 4.54
C ALA A 123 -17.62 -13.80 4.82
N ALA A 124 -17.22 -14.76 3.99
CA ALA A 124 -15.93 -15.45 4.13
C ALA A 124 -14.73 -14.53 3.81
N ARG A 125 -14.92 -13.52 2.96
CA ARG A 125 -13.85 -12.64 2.45
C ARG A 125 -13.84 -11.24 3.07
N SER A 126 -14.64 -10.99 4.10
CA SER A 126 -14.80 -9.66 4.73
C SER A 126 -13.63 -9.20 5.61
N GLY A 127 -12.52 -9.96 5.68
CA GLY A 127 -11.34 -9.59 6.46
C GLY A 127 -11.58 -9.46 7.96
N GLY A 128 -12.61 -10.14 8.49
CA GLY A 128 -13.02 -10.06 9.89
C GLY A 128 -14.13 -9.04 10.18
N ALA A 129 -14.57 -8.25 9.19
CA ALA A 129 -15.75 -7.42 9.33
C ALA A 129 -17.01 -8.31 9.37
N ARG A 130 -17.81 -8.20 10.43
CA ARG A 130 -19.10 -8.89 10.49
C ARG A 130 -20.08 -8.18 9.56
N LEU A 131 -20.43 -8.83 8.45
CA LEU A 131 -21.56 -8.39 7.65
C LEU A 131 -22.83 -8.54 8.50
N SER A 132 -23.64 -7.48 8.55
CA SER A 132 -24.93 -7.54 9.25
C SER A 132 -25.84 -8.57 8.57
N PRO A 133 -26.61 -9.39 9.32
CA PRO A 133 -27.61 -10.27 8.74
C PRO A 133 -28.62 -9.54 7.84
N GLU A 134 -28.91 -8.26 8.13
CA GLU A 134 -29.79 -7.43 7.29
C GLU A 134 -29.16 -7.10 5.93
N PHE A 135 -27.84 -6.93 5.88
CA PHE A 135 -27.10 -6.69 4.64
C PHE A 135 -27.11 -7.95 3.79
N THR A 136 -26.81 -9.10 4.38
CA THR A 136 -26.91 -10.42 3.75
C THR A 136 -28.28 -10.64 3.11
N ARG A 137 -29.36 -10.45 3.87
CA ARG A 137 -30.73 -10.60 3.37
C ARG A 137 -31.05 -9.61 2.25
N PHE A 138 -30.57 -8.37 2.36
CA PHE A 138 -30.74 -7.39 1.29
C PHE A 138 -30.13 -7.87 -0.03
N PHE A 139 -28.92 -8.44 -0.06
CA PHE A 139 -28.33 -8.93 -1.31
C PHE A 139 -29.02 -10.18 -1.85
N GLU A 140 -29.54 -11.05 -0.96
CA GLU A 140 -30.36 -12.19 -1.38
C GLU A 140 -31.66 -11.73 -2.04
N GLU A 141 -32.29 -10.70 -1.49
CA GLU A 141 -33.59 -10.21 -1.95
C GLU A 141 -33.50 -9.17 -3.07
N ALA A 142 -32.44 -8.35 -3.13
CA ALA A 142 -32.29 -7.27 -4.10
C ALA A 142 -32.18 -7.78 -5.54
N GLU A 143 -31.70 -9.01 -5.74
CA GLU A 143 -31.71 -9.67 -7.06
C GLU A 143 -33.13 -9.99 -7.54
N TYR A 144 -34.08 -10.17 -6.61
CA TYR A 144 -35.48 -10.50 -6.90
C TYR A 144 -36.45 -9.31 -6.74
N ARG A 145 -36.09 -8.32 -5.92
CA ARG A 145 -36.89 -7.11 -5.66
C ARG A 145 -36.49 -6.05 -6.66
N GLY A 146 -37.28 -5.91 -7.72
CA GLY A 146 -37.10 -4.85 -8.72
C GLY A 146 -37.01 -3.44 -8.10
N GLU A 147 -36.55 -2.48 -8.90
CA GLU A 147 -36.20 -1.12 -8.44
C GLU A 147 -37.33 -0.43 -7.65
N ASP A 148 -38.59 -0.62 -8.06
CA ASP A 148 -39.76 -0.06 -7.39
C ASP A 148 -39.91 -0.53 -5.93
N ALA A 149 -39.66 -1.82 -5.68
CA ALA A 149 -39.72 -2.39 -4.34
C ALA A 149 -38.55 -1.93 -3.46
N LEU A 150 -37.40 -1.65 -4.08
CA LEU A 150 -36.22 -1.11 -3.39
C LEU A 150 -36.41 0.37 -3.03
N GLY A 151 -37.12 1.14 -3.86
CA GLY A 151 -37.44 2.56 -3.59
C GLY A 151 -38.26 2.78 -2.31
N LEU A 152 -39.05 1.78 -1.91
CA LEU A 152 -39.83 1.78 -0.66
C LEU A 152 -38.97 1.60 0.60
N THR A 153 -37.68 1.30 0.45
CA THR A 153 -36.75 1.18 1.58
C THR A 153 -36.55 2.55 2.25
N ASP A 154 -36.64 2.58 3.57
CA ASP A 154 -36.35 3.78 4.36
C ASP A 154 -34.93 4.29 4.07
N GLU A 155 -34.76 5.61 3.94
CA GLU A 155 -33.46 6.24 3.67
C GLU A 155 -32.37 5.78 4.65
N LYS A 156 -32.71 5.67 5.94
CA LYS A 156 -31.76 5.22 6.97
C LYS A 156 -31.25 3.80 6.70
N ARG A 157 -32.12 2.89 6.27
CA ARG A 157 -31.74 1.51 5.91
C ARG A 157 -30.95 1.50 4.61
N ALA A 158 -31.38 2.29 3.61
CA ALA A 158 -30.70 2.42 2.34
C ALA A 158 -29.24 2.89 2.51
N ARG A 159 -29.02 3.89 3.37
CA ARG A 159 -27.66 4.35 3.77
C ARG A 159 -26.88 3.29 4.55
N ALA A 160 -27.53 2.51 5.41
CA ALA A 160 -26.87 1.42 6.12
C ALA A 160 -26.35 0.34 5.15
N TYR A 161 -27.11 0.01 4.09
CA TYR A 161 -26.66 -0.92 3.05
C TYR A 161 -25.46 -0.37 2.27
N ALA A 162 -25.49 0.90 1.87
CA ALA A 162 -24.35 1.54 1.20
C ALA A 162 -23.11 1.60 2.12
N ALA A 163 -23.27 1.91 3.41
CA ALA A 163 -22.19 1.92 4.37
C ALA A 163 -21.56 0.53 4.58
N ALA A 164 -22.38 -0.53 4.65
CA ALA A 164 -21.89 -1.90 4.74
C ALA A 164 -21.18 -2.34 3.45
N ALA A 165 -21.65 -1.92 2.27
CA ALA A 165 -20.96 -2.14 1.00
C ALA A 165 -19.59 -1.44 0.99
N ARG A 166 -19.51 -0.18 1.44
CA ARG A 166 -18.24 0.54 1.63
C ARG A 166 -17.28 -0.23 2.52
N GLN A 167 -17.74 -0.65 3.69
CA GLN A 167 -16.91 -1.35 4.67
C GLN A 167 -16.32 -2.63 4.07
N TRP A 168 -17.10 -3.36 3.28
CA TRP A 168 -16.62 -4.55 2.59
C TRP A 168 -15.60 -4.21 1.49
N ILE A 169 -15.85 -3.18 0.67
CA ILE A 169 -14.89 -2.74 -0.37
C ILE A 169 -13.55 -2.31 0.24
N GLU A 170 -13.57 -1.66 1.41
CA GLU A 170 -12.37 -1.24 2.13
C GLU A 170 -11.65 -2.39 2.83
N GLY A 171 -12.39 -3.31 3.44
CA GLY A 171 -11.87 -4.33 4.35
C GLY A 171 -11.66 -5.73 3.75
N HIS A 172 -12.09 -6.00 2.51
CA HIS A 172 -11.99 -7.35 1.96
C HIS A 172 -10.52 -7.81 1.81
N ASP A 173 -10.28 -9.05 2.23
CA ASP A 173 -8.94 -9.63 2.19
C ASP A 173 -8.69 -10.36 0.86
N VAL A 174 -7.81 -9.78 0.04
CA VAL A 174 -7.40 -10.32 -1.25
C VAL A 174 -6.36 -11.44 -1.08
N ARG A 175 -5.86 -11.68 0.14
CA ARG A 175 -4.95 -12.78 0.45
C ARG A 175 -5.75 -14.05 0.74
N ALA A 176 -6.09 -14.82 -0.30
CA ALA A 176 -6.14 -16.27 -0.16
C ALA A 176 -5.61 -16.94 -1.42
#